data_AF-A0AAV8WTX5-F1
#
_entry.id   AF-A0AAV8WTX5-F1
#
_cell.length_a   1.000
_cell.length_b   1.000
_cell.length_c   1.000
_cell.angle_alpha   90.00
_cell.angle_beta   90.00
_cell.angle_gamma   90.00
#
_symmetry.space_group_name_H-M   'P 1'
#
loop_
_entity.id
_entity.type
_entity.pdbx_description
1 polymer ?
#
loop_
_entity_poly.entity_id
_entity_poly.type
_entity_poly.pdbx_seq_one_letter_code
_entity_poly.pdbx_strand_id
1 'polypeptide(L)' 'MTEIDDVLGGEEAWKNVDSTEERCPKCSHERAYFMQLQTRSADEPMTTFYRCCNPQCNHNWRD' A
#
# COMPACT_ATOMS: atom_id res chain seq x y z
N MET A 1 -11.48 -4.96 13.17
CA MET A 1 -11.20 -5.16 11.73
C MET A 1 -10.51 -3.90 11.30
N THR A 2 -9.20 -3.92 11.50
CA THR A 2 -8.38 -2.75 11.83
C THR A 2 -7.27 -2.75 10.79
N GLU A 3 -7.58 -2.41 9.55
CA GLU A 3 -6.67 -2.80 8.46
C GLU A 3 -6.40 -1.63 7.52
N ILE A 4 -5.25 -1.01 7.81
CA ILE A 4 -4.44 -0.12 6.98
C ILE A 4 -5.01 1.30 6.77
N ASP A 5 -6.31 1.45 6.58
CA ASP A 5 -6.93 2.77 6.35
C ASP A 5 -6.87 3.67 7.60
N ASP A 6 -7.10 3.10 8.79
CA ASP A 6 -7.04 3.82 10.08
C ASP A 6 -5.61 4.22 10.48
N VAL A 7 -4.63 3.35 10.19
CA VAL A 7 -3.19 3.61 10.45
C VAL A 7 -2.66 4.73 9.58
N LEU A 8 -3.17 4.83 8.35
CA LEU A 8 -2.68 5.76 7.35
C LEU A 8 -3.42 7.10 7.33
N GLY A 9 -4.54 7.22 8.04
CA GLY A 9 -5.33 8.45 8.06
C GLY A 9 -6.28 8.58 6.85
N GLY A 10 -6.68 7.44 6.26
CA GLY A 10 -7.71 7.38 5.23
C GLY A 10 -7.21 7.50 3.78
N GLU A 11 -8.15 7.81 2.88
CA GLU A 11 -7.94 7.90 1.43
C GLU A 11 -6.88 8.92 0.98
N GLU A 12 -6.59 9.93 1.81
CA GLU A 12 -5.58 10.96 1.53
C GLU A 12 -4.14 10.44 1.69
N ALA A 13 -3.95 9.40 2.50
CA ALA A 13 -2.63 8.81 2.73
C ALA A 13 -2.03 8.25 1.45
N TRP A 14 -2.87 7.63 0.62
CA TRP A 14 -2.49 7.04 -0.65
C TRP A 14 -2.30 8.07 -1.78
N LYS A 15 -2.61 9.35 -1.54
CA LYS A 15 -2.29 10.43 -2.51
C LYS A 15 -0.86 10.92 -2.41
N ASN A 16 -0.20 10.71 -1.27
CA ASN A 16 1.15 11.24 -0.98
C ASN A 16 2.22 10.14 -0.83
N VAL A 17 1.82 8.89 -1.05
CA VAL A 17 2.74 7.74 -1.10
C VAL A 17 3.50 7.72 -2.39
N ASP A 18 4.69 7.17 -2.29
CA ASP A 18 5.50 6.88 -3.46
C ASP A 18 4.86 5.78 -4.31
N SER A 19 5.12 5.82 -5.61
CA SER A 19 4.59 4.85 -6.56
C SER A 19 5.74 4.10 -7.18
N THR A 20 5.69 2.79 -7.09
CA THR A 20 6.63 1.88 -7.70
C THR A 20 6.06 1.35 -9.02
N GLU A 21 6.95 0.86 -9.88
CA GLU A 21 6.62 0.18 -11.13
C GLU A 21 6.22 -1.30 -10.89
N GLU A 22 5.64 -1.58 -9.71
CA GLU A 22 5.22 -2.93 -9.34
C GLU A 22 3.92 -3.32 -10.03
N ARG A 23 3.95 -4.49 -10.65
CA ARG A 23 2.83 -4.98 -11.44
C ARG A 23 1.75 -5.57 -10.53
N CYS A 24 0.57 -4.96 -10.53
CA CYS A 24 -0.55 -5.45 -9.74
C CYS A 24 -0.97 -6.86 -10.19
N PRO A 25 -1.07 -7.85 -9.28
CA PRO A 25 -1.40 -9.23 -9.64
C PRO A 25 -2.85 -9.39 -10.14
N LYS A 26 -3.74 -8.44 -9.83
CA LYS A 26 -5.17 -8.52 -10.18
C LYS A 26 -5.48 -7.92 -11.55
N CYS A 27 -4.98 -6.73 -11.84
CA CYS A 27 -5.27 -6.01 -13.09
C CYS A 27 -4.06 -5.87 -14.02
N SER A 28 -2.90 -6.40 -13.63
CA SER A 28 -1.64 -6.31 -14.39
C SER A 28 -1.17 -4.88 -14.66
N HIS A 29 -1.63 -3.91 -13.88
CA HIS A 29 -1.20 -2.52 -14.00
C HIS A 29 0.26 -2.37 -13.55
N GLU A 30 1.07 -1.70 -14.35
CA GLU A 30 2.49 -1.45 -14.16
C GLU A 30 2.83 -0.41 -13.07
N ARG A 31 1.83 0.20 -12.42
CA ARG A 31 2.03 1.15 -11.33
C ARG A 31 1.24 0.74 -10.09
N ALA A 32 1.93 0.73 -8.96
CA ALA A 32 1.34 0.53 -7.65
C ALA A 32 1.94 1.54 -6.66
N TYR A 33 1.10 2.10 -5.81
CA TYR A 33 1.54 2.84 -4.64
C TYR A 33 2.17 1.87 -3.67
N PHE A 34 3.30 2.24 -3.09
CA PHE A 34 3.91 1.48 -2.00
C PHE A 34 4.16 2.38 -0.80
N MET A 35 4.00 1.81 0.40
CA MET A 35 4.33 2.49 1.64
C MET A 35 4.95 1.50 2.62
N GLN A 36 6.04 1.91 3.23
CA GLN A 36 6.69 1.15 4.29
C GLN A 36 6.22 1.68 5.63
N LEU A 37 5.60 0.82 6.44
CA LEU A 37 5.08 1.16 7.75
C LEU A 37 5.66 0.22 8.79
N GLN A 38 6.06 0.77 9.93
CA GLN A 38 6.30 -0.03 11.12
C GLN A 38 4.99 -0.25 11.86
N THR A 39 4.39 -1.42 11.69
CA THR A 39 3.17 -1.80 12.40
C THR A 39 3.43 -2.40 13.79
N ARG A 40 4.68 -2.75 14.12
CA ARG A 40 5.13 -3.30 15.41
C ARG A 40 6.44 -2.61 15.85
N SER A 41 6.80 -2.76 17.14
CA SER A 41 8.05 -2.28 17.75
C SER A 41 9.25 -2.29 16.81
N ALA A 42 10.14 -1.31 16.96
CA ALA A 42 11.30 -1.06 16.10
C ALA A 42 12.29 -2.23 15.88
N ASP A 43 12.08 -3.37 16.55
CA ASP A 43 12.82 -4.63 16.37
C ASP A 43 12.31 -5.50 15.20
N GLU A 44 11.16 -5.19 14.58
CA GLU A 44 10.69 -5.87 13.38
C GLU A 44 10.93 -5.05 12.10
N PRO A 45 11.21 -5.73 10.96
CA PRO A 45 11.36 -5.05 9.68
C PRO A 45 10.08 -4.30 9.30
N MET A 46 10.25 -3.14 8.64
CA MET A 46 9.13 -2.39 8.07
C MET A 46 8.32 -3.27 7.12
N THR A 47 7.00 -3.30 7.29
CA THR A 47 6.11 -4.00 6.35
C THR A 47 5.86 -3.09 5.16
N THR A 48 6.02 -3.64 3.95
CA THR A 48 5.76 -2.88 2.72
C THR A 48 4.33 -3.16 2.27
N PHE A 49 3.51 -2.12 2.26
CA PHE A 49 2.15 -2.17 1.75
C PHE A 49 2.13 -1.67 0.33
N TYR A 50 1.42 -2.39 -0.53
CA TYR A 50 1.22 -2.07 -1.91
C TYR A 50 -0.26 -1.86 -2.20
N ARG A 51 -0.56 -0.89 -3.05
CA ARG A 51 -1.92 -0.60 -3.50
C ARG A 51 -1.91 -0.24 -4.98
N CYS A 52 -2.78 -0.88 -5.74
CA CYS A 52 -2.89 -0.60 -7.16
C CYS A 52 -3.30 0.86 -7.40
N CYS A 53 -2.60 1.57 -8.31
CA CYS A 53 -2.96 2.93 -8.71
C CYS A 53 -4.26 3.02 -9.53
N ASN A 54 -4.81 1.87 -9.95
CA ASN A 54 -6.02 1.85 -10.75
C ASN A 54 -7.27 1.96 -9.85
N PRO A 55 -8.08 3.05 -9.98
CA PRO A 55 -9.30 3.25 -9.19
C PRO A 55 -10.39 2.19 -9.41
N GLN A 56 -10.31 1.43 -10.51
CA GLN A 56 -11.22 0.31 -10.79
C GLN A 56 -10.76 -1.00 -10.13
N CYS A 57 -9.48 -1.09 -9.78
CA CYS A 57 -8.89 -2.29 -9.18
C CYS A 57 -8.86 -2.18 -7.65
N ASN A 58 -8.28 -1.09 -7.13
CA ASN A 58 -8.03 -0.82 -5.71
C ASN A 58 -7.51 -2.04 -4.91
N HIS A 59 -6.82 -2.95 -5.57
CA HIS A 59 -6.26 -4.12 -4.91
C HIS A 59 -5.11 -3.66 -4.01
N ASN A 60 -5.14 -4.10 -2.76
CA ASN A 60 -4.08 -3.88 -1.80
C ASN A 60 -3.47 -5.23 -1.41
N TRP A 61 -2.16 -5.26 -1.29
CA TRP A 61 -1.39 -6.41 -0.84
C TRP A 61 -0.20 -5.91 -0.01
N ARG A 62 0.48 -6.80 0.70
CA ARG A 62 1.65 -6.46 1.51
C ARG A 62 2.73 -7.52 1.34
N ASP A 63 3.98 -7.09 1.48
CA ASP A 63 5.18 -7.92 1.60
C ASP A 63 5.79 -7.72 3.00
#